data_AF-A0A7V0VZS8-F1
#
_entry.id   AF-A0A7V0VZS8-F1
#
_cell.length_a   1.000
_cell.length_b   1.000
_cell.length_c   1.000
_cell.angle_alpha   90.00
_cell.angle_beta   90.00
_cell.angle_gamma   90.00
#
_symmetry.space_group_name_H-M   'P 1'
#
loop_
_entity.id
_entity.type
_entity.pdbx_description
1 polymer ?
#
loop_
_entity_poly.entity_id
_entity_poly.type
_entity_poly.pdbx_seq_one_letter_code
_entity_poly.pdbx_strand_id
1 'polypeptide(L)'
;MRKYIFLIYTLICLFIIACAGKAPILPVSREATIIESTNPAEVMVEATGIGRNTDEALLDARRSAVAVVLLGGSDPMLQTQDEKSKFEFIQTDIYSVPNINQYISWESSEIKNRLKIDGGSKIKLTKTFKVNKRMLEEE
;
A
#
# COMPACT_ATOMS: atom_id res chain seq x y z
N MET A 1 47.40 -3.52 -20.47
CA MET A 1 46.13 -2.94 -20.99
C MET A 1 44.95 -3.92 -20.96
N ARG A 2 45.07 -5.16 -21.48
CA ARG A 2 43.98 -6.17 -21.53
C ARG A 2 43.38 -6.58 -20.16
N LYS A 3 44.17 -6.53 -19.08
CA LYS A 3 43.73 -6.84 -17.70
C LYS A 3 42.83 -5.74 -17.09
N TYR A 4 43.09 -4.47 -17.41
CA TYR A 4 42.27 -3.35 -16.92
C TYR A 4 40.93 -3.26 -17.64
N ILE A 5 40.88 -3.62 -18.93
CA ILE A 5 39.63 -3.74 -19.69
C ILE A 5 38.72 -4.79 -19.07
N PHE A 6 39.26 -5.96 -18.70
CA PHE A 6 38.49 -7.01 -18.03
C PHE A 6 37.97 -6.56 -16.65
N LEU A 7 38.80 -5.85 -15.88
CA LEU A 7 38.42 -5.32 -14.56
C LEU A 7 37.31 -4.27 -14.66
N ILE A 8 37.35 -3.40 -15.68
CA ILE A 8 36.31 -2.39 -15.96
C ILE A 8 34.99 -3.07 -16.33
N TYR A 9 34.99 -4.08 -17.20
CA TYR A 9 33.78 -4.84 -17.54
C TYR A 9 33.18 -5.57 -16.33
N THR A 10 34.03 -6.09 -15.44
CA THR A 10 33.55 -6.77 -14.22
C THR A 10 32.92 -5.78 -13.25
N LEU A 11 33.48 -4.57 -13.12
CA LEU A 11 32.93 -3.50 -12.28
C LEU A 11 31.61 -2.94 -12.84
N ILE A 12 31.51 -2.80 -14.16
CA ILE A 12 30.28 -2.36 -14.85
C ILE A 12 29.16 -3.40 -14.69
N CYS A 13 29.47 -4.69 -14.84
CA CYS A 13 28.49 -5.77 -14.58
C CYS A 13 28.00 -5.77 -13.13
N LEU A 14 28.86 -5.48 -12.16
CA LEU A 14 28.48 -5.40 -10.74
C LEU A 14 27.52 -4.22 -10.47
N PHE A 15 27.70 -3.10 -11.16
CA PHE A 15 26.85 -1.91 -11.02
C PHE A 15 25.46 -2.11 -11.64
N ILE A 16 25.34 -2.87 -12.74
CA ILE A 16 24.06 -3.14 -13.40
C ILE A 16 23.16 -4.07 -12.55
N ILE A 17 23.74 -4.99 -11.79
CA ILE A 17 22.97 -5.92 -10.92
C ILE A 17 22.42 -5.20 -9.68
N ALA A 18 23.05 -4.12 -9.22
CA ALA A 18 22.61 -3.35 -8.05
C ALA A 18 21.32 -2.53 -8.30
N CYS A 19 20.87 -2.39 -9.55
CA CYS A 19 19.69 -1.61 -9.91
C CYS A 19 18.43 -2.47 -10.14
N ALA A 20 18.42 -3.71 -9.65
CA ALA A 20 17.20 -4.53 -9.61
C ALA A 20 16.19 -3.92 -8.62
N GLY A 21 15.41 -2.94 -9.10
CA GLY A 21 14.35 -2.29 -8.34
C GLY A 21 13.35 -3.34 -7.82
N LYS A 22 13.07 -3.30 -6.52
CA LYS A 22 11.98 -4.09 -5.94
C LYS A 22 10.66 -3.60 -6.55
N ALA A 23 9.78 -4.53 -6.94
CA ALA A 23 8.45 -4.17 -7.40
C ALA A 23 7.72 -3.36 -6.31
N PRO A 24 6.97 -2.31 -6.68
CA PRO A 24 6.29 -1.47 -5.71
C PRO A 24 5.26 -2.29 -4.92
N ILE A 25 5.24 -2.10 -3.61
CA ILE A 25 4.23 -2.71 -2.75
C ILE A 25 2.93 -1.96 -3.02
N LEU A 26 1.93 -2.65 -3.55
CA LEU A 26 0.61 -2.08 -3.85
C LEU A 26 -0.49 -2.94 -3.24
N PRO A 27 -1.65 -2.36 -2.88
CA PRO A 27 -2.84 -3.15 -2.56
C PRO A 27 -3.24 -4.01 -3.76
N VAL A 28 -3.48 -5.29 -3.49
CA VAL A 28 -3.91 -6.32 -4.45
C VAL A 28 -5.38 -6.16 -4.75
N SER A 29 -6.23 -5.97 -3.74
CA SER A 29 -7.67 -5.79 -3.96
C SER A 29 -7.99 -4.46 -4.63
N ARG A 30 -7.37 -3.36 -4.18
CA ARG A 30 -7.73 -1.96 -4.51
C ARG A 30 -9.20 -1.64 -4.27
N GLU A 31 -9.84 -2.40 -3.40
CA GLU A 31 -11.26 -2.30 -3.10
C GLU A 31 -11.43 -1.62 -1.74
N ALA A 32 -11.79 -0.34 -1.74
CA ALA A 32 -12.14 0.39 -0.52
C ALA A 32 -13.09 1.55 -0.82
N THR A 33 -13.93 1.88 0.17
CA THR A 33 -14.95 2.93 0.08
C THR A 33 -14.94 3.74 1.38
N ILE A 34 -14.87 5.07 1.26
CA ILE A 34 -15.02 5.98 2.39
C ILE A 34 -16.50 5.96 2.81
N ILE A 35 -16.77 5.61 4.07
CA ILE A 35 -18.15 5.47 4.59
C ILE A 35 -18.56 6.66 5.45
N GLU A 36 -17.63 7.30 6.15
CA GLU A 36 -17.86 8.55 6.88
C GLU A 36 -16.56 9.33 7.06
N SER A 37 -16.68 10.64 7.21
CA SER A 37 -15.61 11.47 7.78
C SER A 37 -15.91 11.66 9.26
N THR A 38 -15.17 10.98 10.14
CA THR A 38 -15.40 11.07 11.58
C THR A 38 -14.95 12.45 12.11
N ASN A 39 -13.85 13.00 11.58
CA ASN A 39 -13.39 14.36 11.84
C ASN A 39 -12.52 14.86 10.66
N PRO A 40 -12.01 16.12 10.66
CA PRO A 40 -11.20 16.61 9.56
C PRO A 40 -9.91 15.82 9.32
N ALA A 41 -9.35 15.19 10.36
CA ALA A 41 -8.09 14.44 10.31
C ALA A 41 -8.29 12.92 10.14
N GLU A 42 -9.51 12.40 10.28
CA GLU A 42 -9.77 10.97 10.28
C GLU A 42 -11.00 10.61 9.46
N VAL A 43 -10.85 9.58 8.65
CA VAL A 43 -11.91 9.06 7.77
C VAL A 43 -12.10 7.59 8.05
N MET A 44 -13.36 7.16 8.14
CA MET A 44 -13.69 5.76 8.25
C MET A 44 -13.88 5.17 6.85
N VAL A 45 -13.24 4.04 6.65
CA VAL A 45 -13.12 3.37 5.36
C VAL A 45 -13.51 1.91 5.52
N GLU A 46 -14.40 1.45 4.67
CA GLU A 46 -14.61 0.03 4.46
C GLU A 46 -13.65 -0.45 3.38
N ALA A 47 -12.70 -1.30 3.76
CA ALA A 47 -11.69 -1.80 2.84
C ALA A 47 -11.71 -3.33 2.79
N THR A 48 -11.49 -3.84 1.60
CA THR A 48 -11.35 -5.26 1.32
C THR A 48 -9.91 -5.58 1.04
N GLY A 49 -9.44 -6.74 1.46
CA GLY A 49 -8.09 -7.21 1.19
C GLY A 49 -8.06 -8.67 0.79
N ILE A 50 -7.03 -9.04 0.02
CA ILE A 50 -6.81 -10.39 -0.50
C ILE A 50 -5.45 -10.90 -0.04
N GLY A 51 -5.42 -12.12 0.49
CA GLY A 51 -4.18 -12.76 0.95
C GLY A 51 -4.28 -14.28 0.98
N ARG A 52 -3.15 -14.97 1.14
CA ARG A 52 -3.12 -16.44 1.28
C ARG A 52 -3.65 -16.89 2.65
N ASN A 53 -3.53 -16.02 3.65
CA ASN A 53 -4.04 -16.20 5.00
C ASN A 53 -4.74 -14.91 5.46
N THR A 54 -5.32 -14.95 6.66
CA THR A 54 -6.06 -13.81 7.23
C THR A 54 -5.16 -12.59 7.45
N ASP A 55 -3.92 -12.78 7.90
CA ASP A 55 -3.00 -11.68 8.21
C ASP A 55 -2.55 -10.93 6.95
N GLU A 56 -2.24 -11.67 5.88
CA GLU A 56 -1.95 -11.10 4.56
C GLU A 56 -3.14 -10.34 4.01
N ALA A 57 -4.36 -10.89 4.13
CA ALA A 57 -5.57 -10.23 3.66
C ALA A 57 -5.89 -8.97 4.49
N LEU A 58 -5.62 -8.97 5.80
CA LEU A 58 -5.77 -7.78 6.64
C LEU A 58 -4.74 -6.70 6.29
N LEU A 59 -3.49 -7.09 6.03
CA LEU A 59 -2.46 -6.17 5.57
C LEU A 59 -2.84 -5.54 4.23
N ASP A 60 -3.35 -6.33 3.29
CA ASP A 60 -3.85 -5.83 2.01
C ASP A 60 -5.04 -4.87 2.19
N ALA A 61 -5.97 -5.19 3.09
CA ALA A 61 -7.11 -4.34 3.40
C ALA A 61 -6.67 -2.98 3.97
N ARG A 62 -5.67 -2.95 4.87
CA ARG A 62 -5.08 -1.71 5.39
C ARG A 62 -4.46 -0.86 4.28
N ARG A 63 -3.72 -1.48 3.36
CA ARG A 63 -3.17 -0.79 2.18
C ARG A 63 -4.26 -0.21 1.30
N SER A 64 -5.33 -0.95 1.04
CA SER A 64 -6.49 -0.46 0.28
C SER A 64 -7.20 0.69 0.99
N ALA A 65 -7.31 0.64 2.32
CA ALA A 65 -7.89 1.73 3.11
C ALA A 65 -7.08 3.04 2.98
N VAL A 66 -5.76 2.97 3.08
CA VAL A 66 -4.90 4.15 2.88
C VAL A 66 -4.92 4.61 1.42
N ALA A 67 -4.88 3.68 0.47
CA ALA A 67 -4.88 4.00 -0.95
C ALA A 67 -6.13 4.77 -1.40
N VAL A 68 -7.33 4.43 -0.90
CA VAL A 68 -8.54 5.16 -1.29
C VAL A 68 -8.55 6.59 -0.74
N VAL A 69 -7.95 6.84 0.42
CA VAL A 69 -7.81 8.18 0.99
C VAL A 69 -6.81 9.02 0.18
N LEU A 70 -5.71 8.42 -0.26
CA LEU A 70 -4.69 9.11 -1.05
C LEU A 70 -5.12 9.37 -2.50
N LEU A 71 -5.71 8.36 -3.16
CA LEU A 71 -5.85 8.35 -4.63
C LEU A 71 -7.31 8.28 -5.11
N GLY A 72 -8.25 7.93 -4.23
CA GLY A 72 -9.64 7.63 -4.57
C GLY A 72 -10.67 8.46 -3.81
N GLY A 73 -11.91 7.96 -3.77
CA GLY A 73 -13.01 8.67 -3.14
C GLY A 73 -13.47 9.91 -3.91
N SER A 74 -14.30 10.73 -3.27
CA SER A 74 -14.81 11.98 -3.85
C SER A 74 -13.84 13.16 -3.69
N ASP A 75 -12.94 13.08 -2.71
CA ASP A 75 -11.97 14.13 -2.37
C ASP A 75 -10.63 13.47 -1.98
N PRO A 76 -9.85 13.00 -2.97
CA PRO A 76 -8.54 12.37 -2.72
C PRO A 76 -7.53 13.41 -2.22
N MET A 77 -6.61 12.98 -1.35
CA MET A 77 -5.51 13.85 -0.91
C MET A 77 -4.54 14.20 -2.05
N LEU A 78 -4.30 13.27 -2.97
CA LEU A 78 -3.45 13.48 -4.15
C LEU A 78 -4.33 13.79 -5.35
N GLN A 79 -4.37 15.06 -5.74
CA GLN A 79 -5.29 15.55 -6.76
C GLN A 79 -4.60 15.64 -8.12
N THR A 80 -3.37 16.15 -8.15
CA THR A 80 -2.62 16.42 -9.37
C THR A 80 -1.82 15.21 -9.86
N GLN A 81 -1.49 15.20 -11.15
CA GLN A 81 -0.63 14.16 -11.72
C GLN A 81 0.78 14.19 -11.11
N ASP A 82 1.29 15.38 -10.78
CA ASP A 82 2.61 15.56 -10.18
C ASP A 82 2.67 14.97 -8.76
N GLU A 83 1.64 15.19 -7.94
CA GLU A 83 1.50 14.59 -6.61
C GLU A 83 1.46 13.06 -6.69
N LYS A 84 0.65 12.52 -7.62
CA LYS A 84 0.55 11.07 -7.84
C LYS A 84 1.89 10.47 -8.29
N SER A 85 2.59 11.16 -9.19
CA SER A 85 3.91 10.73 -9.67
C SER A 85 4.95 10.76 -8.56
N LYS A 86 4.92 11.78 -7.68
CA LYS A 86 5.79 11.83 -6.49
C LYS A 86 5.49 10.68 -5.53
N PHE A 87 4.20 10.41 -5.30
CA PHE A 87 3.77 9.31 -4.47
C PHE A 87 4.28 7.95 -4.97
N GLU A 88 4.35 7.73 -6.28
CA GLU A 88 4.87 6.47 -6.85
C GLU A 88 6.30 6.14 -6.38
N PHE A 89 7.12 7.15 -6.06
CA PHE A 89 8.48 6.95 -5.54
C PHE A 89 8.51 6.55 -4.07
N ILE A 90 7.54 6.99 -3.27
CA ILE A 90 7.49 6.75 -1.81
C ILE A 90 6.47 5.69 -1.38
N GLN A 91 5.56 5.29 -2.27
CA GLN A 91 4.44 4.38 -1.96
C GLN A 91 4.88 3.07 -1.31
N THR A 92 6.06 2.55 -1.68
CA THR A 92 6.58 1.30 -1.09
C THR A 92 6.88 1.46 0.38
N ASP A 93 7.37 2.63 0.78
CA ASP A 93 7.65 2.96 2.17
C ASP A 93 6.35 3.18 2.94
N ILE A 94 5.41 3.96 2.39
CA ILE A 94 4.07 4.18 2.96
C ILE A 94 3.32 2.85 3.18
N TYR A 95 3.35 1.93 2.21
CA TYR A 95 2.64 0.65 2.27
C TYR A 95 3.44 -0.48 2.98
N SER A 96 4.62 -0.17 3.49
CA SER A 96 5.43 -1.12 4.26
C SER A 96 4.72 -1.49 5.58
N VAL A 97 4.94 -2.70 6.09
CA VAL A 97 4.35 -3.14 7.37
C VAL A 97 4.66 -2.21 8.56
N PRO A 98 5.90 -1.71 8.76
CA PRO A 98 6.16 -0.80 9.88
C PRO A 98 5.38 0.51 9.76
N ASN A 99 5.22 1.05 8.54
CA ASN A 99 4.63 2.37 8.36
C ASN A 99 3.10 2.30 8.21
N ILE A 100 2.56 1.32 7.49
CA ILE A 100 1.11 1.29 7.16
C ILE A 100 0.22 1.33 8.41
N ASN A 101 0.66 0.73 9.51
CA ASN A 101 -0.09 0.69 10.75
C ASN A 101 -0.15 2.06 11.45
N GLN A 102 0.80 2.97 11.19
CA GLN A 102 0.81 4.31 11.78
C GLN A 102 -0.32 5.20 11.25
N TYR A 103 -0.81 4.90 10.05
CA TYR A 103 -1.92 5.61 9.42
C TYR A 103 -3.29 5.04 9.81
N ILE A 104 -3.35 3.90 10.50
CA ILE A 104 -4.60 3.27 10.94
C ILE A 104 -4.80 3.60 12.43
N SER A 105 -5.69 4.55 12.72
CA SER A 105 -5.96 4.95 14.11
C SER A 105 -6.93 4.01 14.82
N TRP A 106 -7.74 3.27 14.07
CA TRP A 106 -8.65 2.27 14.60
C TRP A 106 -8.98 1.21 13.56
N GLU A 107 -9.25 0.00 14.03
CA GLU A 107 -9.69 -1.14 13.22
C GLU A 107 -10.86 -1.81 13.95
N SER A 108 -11.91 -2.20 13.22
CA SER A 108 -13.04 -2.92 13.84
C SER A 108 -12.58 -4.22 14.49
N SER A 109 -13.28 -4.71 15.53
CA SER A 109 -13.03 -6.06 16.05
C SER A 109 -13.57 -7.13 15.09
N GLU A 110 -14.69 -6.82 14.43
CA GLU A 110 -15.42 -7.74 13.56
C GLU A 110 -14.95 -7.67 12.11
N ILE A 111 -14.95 -8.83 11.46
CA ILE A 111 -14.78 -8.95 10.01
C ILE A 111 -16.18 -8.91 9.38
N LYS A 112 -16.45 -7.91 8.54
CA LYS A 112 -17.77 -7.72 7.91
C LYS A 112 -18.08 -8.83 6.90
N ASN A 113 -17.09 -9.23 6.12
CA ASN A 113 -17.22 -10.31 5.14
C ASN A 113 -15.92 -11.11 5.04
N ARG A 114 -16.03 -12.41 4.84
CA ARG A 114 -14.88 -13.31 4.61
C ARG A 114 -15.26 -14.41 3.64
N LEU A 115 -14.56 -14.46 2.51
CA LEU A 115 -14.79 -15.41 1.44
C LEU A 115 -13.49 -16.13 1.08
N LYS A 116 -13.60 -17.43 0.79
CA LYS A 116 -12.53 -18.16 0.12
C LYS A 116 -12.68 -17.93 -1.38
N ILE A 117 -11.60 -17.50 -2.03
CA ILE A 117 -11.54 -17.29 -3.48
C ILE A 117 -10.45 -18.18 -4.08
N ASP A 118 -10.35 -18.20 -5.41
CA ASP A 118 -9.28 -18.90 -6.13
C ASP A 118 -9.19 -20.39 -5.74
N GLY A 119 -10.35 -21.08 -5.79
CA GLY A 119 -10.47 -22.49 -5.42
C GLY A 119 -10.22 -22.79 -3.92
N GLY A 120 -10.16 -21.77 -3.07
CA GLY A 120 -9.87 -21.90 -1.65
C GLY A 120 -8.41 -21.62 -1.27
N SER A 121 -7.57 -21.23 -2.23
CA SER A 121 -6.16 -20.91 -2.00
C SER A 121 -5.93 -19.49 -1.44
N LYS A 122 -6.94 -18.62 -1.54
CA LYS A 122 -6.88 -17.23 -1.04
C LYS A 122 -8.12 -16.88 -0.25
N ILE A 123 -7.96 -15.89 0.61
CA ILE A 123 -9.00 -15.30 1.43
C ILE A 123 -9.21 -13.86 0.97
N LYS A 124 -10.46 -13.51 0.73
CA LYS A 124 -10.93 -12.13 0.56
C LYS A 124 -11.68 -11.75 1.83
N LEU A 125 -11.29 -10.67 2.49
CA LEU A 125 -11.99 -10.18 3.68
C LEU A 125 -12.28 -8.69 3.57
N THR A 126 -13.39 -8.26 4.15
CA THR A 126 -13.81 -6.86 4.23
C THR A 126 -13.90 -6.43 5.68
N LYS A 127 -13.35 -5.27 5.99
CA LYS A 127 -13.27 -4.74 7.35
C LYS A 127 -13.32 -3.22 7.35
N THR A 128 -13.68 -2.63 8.49
CA THR A 128 -13.74 -1.18 8.67
C THR A 128 -12.50 -0.69 9.39
N PHE A 129 -11.91 0.37 8.86
CA PHE A 129 -10.71 1.01 9.38
C PHE A 129 -10.99 2.50 9.54
N LYS A 130 -10.32 3.13 10.51
CA LYS A 130 -10.20 4.58 10.57
C LYS A 130 -8.78 4.96 10.15
N VAL A 131 -8.69 5.79 9.12
CA VAL A 131 -7.43 6.27 8.54
C VAL A 131 -7.17 7.68 9.02
N ASN A 132 -5.97 7.93 9.54
CA ASN A 132 -5.51 9.25 9.97
C ASN A 132 -4.83 9.98 8.80
N LYS A 133 -5.55 10.94 8.22
CA LYS A 133 -5.08 11.79 7.11
C LYS A 133 -3.94 12.70 7.52
N ARG A 134 -3.97 13.25 8.75
CA ARG A 134 -2.93 14.19 9.20
C ARG A 134 -1.55 13.52 9.22
N MET A 135 -1.47 12.26 9.63
CA MET A 135 -0.21 11.50 9.57
C MET A 135 0.29 11.26 8.14
N LEU A 136 -0.60 11.28 7.14
CA LEU A 136 -0.23 11.16 5.72
C LEU A 136 0.19 12.50 5.10
N GLU A 137 -0.13 13.64 5.73
CA GLU A 137 0.30 14.97 5.30
C GLU A 137 1.72 15.32 5.80
N GLU A 138 2.17 14.67 6.88
CA GLU A 138 3.45 14.93 7.55
C GLU A 138 4.64 14.16 6.93
N GLU A 139 4.40 13.32 5.92
CA GLU A 139 5.39 12.50 5.17
C GLU A 139 5.69 13.06 3.77
#